data_AF-A0AAP4EZ77-F1
#
_entry.id   AF-A0AAP4EZ77-F1
#
_cell.length_a   1.000
_cell.length_b   1.000
_cell.length_c   1.000
_cell.angle_alpha   90.00
_cell.angle_beta   90.00
_cell.angle_gamma   90.00
#
_symmetry.space_group_name_H-M   'P 1'
#
loop_
_entity.id
_entity.type
_entity.pdbx_description
1 polymer ?
#
loop_
_entity_poly.entity_id
_entity_poly.type
_entity_poly.pdbx_seq_one_letter_code
_entity_poly.pdbx_strand_id
1 'polypeptide(L)' 'MVKNKIEVDVKVRCIEAGKTQVQIAEEINTTSQYVNRIIKKKDGIINHTFVQMMESLGYDIEIIYLPREEN' A
#
# COMPACT_ATOMS: atom_id res chain seq x y z
N MET A 1 8.11 11.40 8.19
CA MET A 1 7.24 10.26 8.56
C MET A 1 6.16 10.00 7.50
N VAL A 2 5.73 8.75 7.32
CA VAL A 2 4.64 8.40 6.39
C VAL A 2 3.29 8.78 7.00
N LYS A 3 2.49 9.59 6.30
CA LYS A 3 1.19 10.09 6.80
C LYS A 3 0.04 9.11 6.54
N ASN A 4 0.15 8.29 5.51
CA ASN A 4 -0.91 7.38 5.10
C ASN A 4 -1.16 6.26 6.10
N LYS A 5 -2.44 5.88 6.25
CA LYS A 5 -2.84 4.64 6.92
C LYS A 5 -3.00 3.56 5.86
N ILE A 6 -1.89 3.02 5.36
CA ILE A 6 -1.89 2.14 4.18
C ILE A 6 -2.85 0.95 4.34
N GLU A 7 -2.99 0.40 5.55
CA GLU A 7 -3.96 -0.68 5.80
C GLU A 7 -5.40 -0.26 5.44
N VAL A 8 -5.80 0.94 5.83
CA VAL A 8 -7.13 1.49 5.56
C VAL A 8 -7.26 1.81 4.07
N ASP A 9 -6.24 2.45 3.49
CA ASP A 9 -6.24 2.85 2.09
C ASP A 9 -6.46 1.65 1.16
N VAL A 10 -5.69 0.55 1.36
CA VAL A 10 -5.84 -0.66 0.55
C VAL A 10 -7.25 -1.27 0.70
N LYS A 11 -7.81 -1.30 1.91
CA LYS A 11 -9.17 -1.82 2.13
C LYS A 11 -10.23 -0.98 1.42
N VAL A 12 -10.11 0.35 1.45
CA VAL A 12 -11.03 1.24 0.72
C VAL A 12 -10.95 0.98 -0.77
N ARG A 13 -9.74 0.86 -1.34
CA ARG A 13 -9.58 0.57 -2.79
C ARG A 13 -10.15 -0.80 -3.18
N CYS A 14 -10.03 -1.82 -2.34
CA CYS A 14 -10.69 -3.10 -2.58
C CYS A 14 -12.22 -2.94 -2.70
N ILE A 15 -12.83 -2.18 -1.79
CA ILE A 15 -14.27 -1.92 -1.78
C ILE A 15 -14.70 -1.14 -3.03
N GLU A 16 -13.98 -0.07 -3.37
CA GLU A 16 -14.25 0.74 -4.58
C GLU A 16 -14.17 -0.10 -5.87
N ALA A 17 -13.22 -1.04 -5.93
CA ALA A 17 -13.06 -1.94 -7.07
C ALA A 17 -14.03 -3.14 -7.06
N GLY A 18 -14.83 -3.32 -6.01
CA GLY A 18 -15.70 -4.48 -5.84
C GLY A 18 -14.94 -5.82 -5.71
N LYS A 19 -13.70 -5.77 -5.22
CA LYS A 19 -12.80 -6.94 -5.11
C LYS A 19 -12.45 -7.25 -3.65
N THR A 20 -12.18 -8.51 -3.37
CA THR A 20 -11.62 -8.97 -2.09
C THR A 20 -10.10 -9.02 -2.14
N GLN A 21 -9.45 -8.99 -0.97
CA GLN A 21 -7.99 -9.18 -0.90
C GLN A 21 -7.54 -10.55 -1.44
N VAL A 22 -8.41 -11.56 -1.37
CA VAL A 22 -8.14 -12.90 -1.91
C VAL A 22 -8.11 -12.85 -3.44
N GLN A 23 -9.11 -12.21 -4.07
CA GLN A 23 -9.14 -12.02 -5.52
C GLN A 23 -7.92 -11.22 -6.01
N ILE A 24 -7.54 -10.15 -5.29
CA ILE A 24 -6.31 -9.41 -5.65
C ILE A 24 -5.08 -10.30 -5.53
N ALA A 25 -4.97 -11.12 -4.48
CA ALA A 25 -3.85 -12.03 -4.32
C ALA A 25 -3.74 -13.04 -5.48
N GLU A 26 -4.87 -13.60 -5.90
CA GLU A 26 -4.96 -14.50 -7.05
C GLU A 26 -4.56 -13.81 -8.35
N GLU A 27 -5.08 -12.60 -8.61
CA GLU A 27 -4.79 -11.82 -9.83
C GLU A 27 -3.31 -11.46 -9.97
N ILE A 28 -2.62 -11.18 -8.86
CA ILE A 28 -1.19 -10.86 -8.86
C ILE A 28 -0.30 -12.09 -8.62
N ASN A 29 -0.86 -13.30 -8.72
CA ASN A 29 -0.16 -14.58 -8.55
C ASN A 29 0.61 -14.69 -7.22
N THR A 30 -0.04 -14.33 -6.11
CA THR A 30 0.52 -14.43 -4.75
C THR A 30 -0.49 -15.07 -3.78
N THR A 31 -0.11 -15.19 -2.51
CA THR A 31 -0.99 -15.75 -1.47
C THR A 31 -1.73 -14.67 -0.70
N SER A 32 -2.95 -14.97 -0.28
CA SER A 32 -3.74 -14.06 0.59
C SER A 32 -3.03 -13.78 1.91
N GLN A 33 -2.26 -14.75 2.44
CA GLN A 33 -1.41 -14.58 3.61
C GLN A 33 -0.30 -13.55 3.36
N TYR A 34 0.33 -13.58 2.18
CA TYR A 34 1.36 -12.61 1.81
C TYR A 34 0.76 -11.20 1.69
N VAL A 35 -0.37 -11.04 1.02
CA VAL A 35 -1.10 -9.76 0.93
C VAL A 35 -1.43 -9.21 2.32
N ASN A 36 -2.04 -10.03 3.19
CA ASN A 36 -2.35 -9.65 4.56
C ASN A 36 -1.10 -9.25 5.37
N ARG A 37 0.04 -9.94 5.16
CA ARG A 37 1.31 -9.57 5.78
C ARG A 37 1.79 -8.20 5.32
N ILE A 38 1.71 -7.88 4.03
CA ILE A 38 2.13 -6.58 3.50
C ILE A 38 1.25 -5.45 4.05
N ILE A 39 -0.08 -5.64 4.03
CA ILE A 39 -1.05 -4.63 4.49
C ILE A 39 -0.91 -4.31 5.97
N LYS A 40 -0.64 -5.33 6.81
CA LYS A 40 -0.51 -5.16 8.27
C LYS A 40 0.88 -4.73 8.73
N LYS A 41 1.88 -4.73 7.85
CA LYS A 41 3.25 -4.41 8.23
C LYS A 41 3.42 -2.90 8.35
N LYS A 42 3.49 -2.40 9.59
CA LYS A 42 3.61 -0.97 9.92
C LYS A 42 4.78 -0.28 9.21
N ASP A 43 5.91 -0.97 9.04
CA ASP A 43 7.14 -0.42 8.42
C ASP A 43 7.35 -0.94 6.99
N GLY A 44 6.32 -1.51 6.36
CA GLY A 44 6.51 -2.62 5.43
C GLY A 44 6.36 -2.38 3.94
N ILE A 45 5.76 -1.25 3.57
CA ILE A 45 5.41 -0.98 2.17
C ILE A 45 6.43 -0.03 1.54
N ILE A 46 6.87 0.95 2.32
CA ILE A 46 7.96 1.83 1.94
C ILE A 46 9.22 1.33 2.64
N ASN A 47 10.34 1.27 1.89
CA ASN A 47 11.61 0.87 2.45
C ASN A 47 12.04 1.80 3.61
N HIS A 48 12.49 1.22 4.72
CA HIS A 48 12.88 1.98 5.90
C HIS A 48 13.99 3.01 5.63
N THR A 49 15.01 2.62 4.85
CA THR A 49 16.09 3.54 4.45
C THR A 49 15.55 4.72 3.65
N PHE A 50 14.57 4.50 2.77
CA PHE A 50 13.94 5.60 2.03
C PHE A 50 13.20 6.57 2.96
N VAL A 51 12.46 6.06 3.95
CA VAL A 51 11.78 6.90 4.94
C VAL A 51 12.81 7.76 5.70
N GLN A 52 13.91 7.16 6.17
CA GLN A 52 14.97 7.87 6.87
C GLN A 52 15.65 8.95 6.01
N MET A 53 15.83 8.69 4.71
CA MET A 53 16.37 9.67 3.77
C MET A 53 15.44 10.88 3.65
N MET A 54 14.13 10.68 3.47
CA MET A 54 13.17 11.78 3.37
C MET A 54 13.09 12.58 4.68
N GLU A 55 13.12 11.89 5.82
CA GLU A 55 13.11 12.54 7.13
C GLU A 55 14.36 13.39 7.36
N SER A 56 15.54 12.89 6.97
CA SER A 56 16.79 13.65 7.06
C SER A 56 16.80 14.90 6.16
N LEU A 57 16.05 14.87 5.07
CA LEU A 57 15.84 16.01 4.17
C LEU A 57 14.71 16.95 4.64
N GLY A 58 14.02 16.64 5.75
CA GLY A 58 12.95 17.45 6.31
C GLY A 58 11.57 17.23 5.68
N TYR A 59 11.36 16.12 4.98
CA TYR A 59 10.09 15.80 4.31
C TYR A 59 9.27 14.75 5.04
N ASP A 60 7.96 14.97 5.05
CA ASP A 60 6.96 13.94 5.29
C ASP A 60 6.56 13.25 3.97
N ILE A 61 6.08 12.02 4.06
CA ILE A 61 5.69 11.22 2.89
C ILE A 61 4.18 11.06 2.86
N GLU A 62 3.58 11.42 1.72
CA GLU A 62 2.18 11.16 1.37
C GLU A 62 2.12 10.36 0.07
N ILE A 63 1.32 9.30 0.05
CA ILE A 63 1.05 8.46 -1.12
C ILE A 63 -0.36 8.77 -1.62
N ILE A 64 -0.45 9.09 -2.91
CA ILE A 64 -1.71 9.32 -3.62
C ILE A 64 -1.89 8.23 -4.67
N TYR A 65 -3.05 7.60 -4.69
CA TYR A 65 -3.40 6.56 -5.66
C TYR A 65 -4.24 7.18 -6.76
N LEU A 66 -3.75 7.14 -8.00
CA LEU A 66 -4.46 7.62 -9.17
C LEU A 66 -5.06 6.42 -9.93
N PRO A 67 -6.30 6.52 -10.44
CA PRO A 67 -6.86 5.51 -11.33
C PRO A 67 -5.96 5.27 -12.54
N ARG A 68 -5.88 4.03 -13.00
CA ARG A 68 -5.12 3.71 -14.21
C ARG A 68 -5.89 4.19 -15.42
N GLU A 69 -5.26 4.97 -16.29
CA GLU A 69 -5.84 5.32 -17.59
C GLU A 69 -5.83 4.08 -18.50
N GLU A 70 -6.96 3.80 -19.15
CA GLU A 70 -7.04 2.80 -20.21
C GLU A 70 -6.37 3.39 -21.45
N ASN A 71 -5.29 2.75 -21.94
CA ASN A 71 -4.64 3.10 -23.21
C ASN A 71 -5.39 2.50 -24.39
#